data_AF-A0A8S9S3Z3-F1
#
_entry.id   AF-A0A8S9S3Z3-F1
#
_cell.length_a   1.000
_cell.length_b   1.000
_cell.length_c   1.000
_cell.angle_alpha   90.00
_cell.angle_beta   90.00
_cell.angle_gamma   90.00
#
_symmetry.space_group_name_H-M   'P 1'
#
loop_
_entity.id
_entity.type
_entity.pdbx_description
1 polymer ?
#
loop_
_entity_poly.entity_id
_entity_poly.type
_entity_poly.pdbx_seq_one_letter_code
_entity_poly.pdbx_strand_id
1 'polypeptide(L)'
;MDPPDKDPDPDTLKLSGYPIRPMPTRNPTNQFLINARNFLLTLGQNQKSLTYYKVSTYLTKWYTSLISTYLDIGITRTRRVEAASSYSLKLVGLSEIKAESNVRSYLNQMYLLLQGINGYKLLKIISRRLILYPLGNDNDGGKDHFSIYVRLETLVSNLPKNWEIQVDMKFLVFNQNHKKYLTVQAQFIELSTLKDQKNGYAVKDTCTFGVDIAILKPAEKLETVTFLHNPPNNKFTWKIFHFSNLSDQEFVLSDQFLAGQRYWKIRVDPKREREGVGVYIVPQTHLPNCAIASSYVMFKLKIRNQLNGNHIERTDICNLFLSSGDRGHGVPKLITQKDLYDKSKGFLVKDTIILEVEMLCMSQTQVISK
;
A
#
# COMPACT_ATOMS: atom_id res chain seq x y z
N MET A 1 29.14 -35.03 29.37
CA MET A 1 27.86 -34.33 29.66
C MET A 1 27.51 -33.58 28.40
N ASP A 2 26.81 -34.25 27.50
CA ASP A 2 26.30 -33.69 26.25
C ASP A 2 24.86 -33.21 26.49
N PRO A 3 24.41 -32.12 25.83
CA PRO A 3 23.05 -31.61 26.01
C PRO A 3 22.03 -32.51 25.30
N PRO A 4 20.76 -32.56 25.76
CA PRO A 4 19.76 -33.43 25.17
C PRO A 4 19.29 -32.92 23.80
N ASP A 5 19.14 -33.88 22.89
CA ASP A 5 18.52 -33.74 21.57
C ASP A 5 17.20 -32.96 21.64
N LYS A 6 17.06 -31.96 20.77
CA LYS A 6 15.76 -31.37 20.43
C LYS A 6 15.14 -32.18 19.30
N ASP A 7 14.00 -32.78 19.57
CA ASP A 7 13.12 -33.37 18.55
C ASP A 7 12.85 -32.37 17.41
N PRO A 8 12.82 -32.82 16.14
CA PRO A 8 12.41 -31.99 15.02
C PRO A 8 10.88 -31.79 15.01
N ASP A 9 10.49 -30.54 14.71
CA ASP A 9 9.12 -30.06 14.49
C ASP A 9 8.39 -30.90 13.39
N PRO A 10 7.18 -31.44 13.62
CA PRO A 10 6.51 -32.38 12.72
C PRO A 10 6.04 -31.82 11.36
N ASP A 11 6.28 -30.54 11.05
CA ASP A 11 5.72 -29.88 9.86
C ASP A 11 6.60 -29.88 8.60
N THR A 12 7.55 -30.83 8.44
CA THR A 12 8.36 -30.95 7.20
C THR A 12 8.19 -32.28 6.46
N LEU A 13 7.28 -32.30 5.47
CA LEU A 13 7.16 -33.38 4.49
C LEU A 13 8.10 -33.16 3.29
N LYS A 14 9.02 -34.10 3.05
CA LYS A 14 9.84 -34.20 1.82
C LYS A 14 9.19 -35.16 0.82
N LEU A 15 9.16 -34.81 -0.47
CA LEU A 15 8.69 -35.69 -1.56
C LEU A 15 9.83 -36.01 -2.55
N SER A 16 9.94 -37.29 -2.93
CA SER A 16 10.93 -37.87 -3.86
C SER A 16 10.37 -38.03 -5.28
N GLY A 17 11.23 -37.95 -6.30
CA GLY A 17 10.85 -37.95 -7.73
C GLY A 17 11.31 -39.18 -8.53
N TYR A 18 10.65 -39.45 -9.66
CA TYR A 18 11.08 -40.35 -10.76
C TYR A 18 10.48 -39.91 -12.12
N PRO A 19 11.02 -40.35 -13.29
CA PRO A 19 11.08 -39.55 -14.53
C PRO A 19 10.09 -39.96 -15.66
N ILE A 20 9.97 -39.10 -16.68
CA ILE A 20 9.05 -39.23 -17.84
C ILE A 20 9.84 -39.21 -19.18
N ARG A 21 9.41 -40.00 -20.18
CA ARG A 21 9.80 -39.87 -21.62
C ARG A 21 8.76 -39.09 -22.45
N PRO A 22 9.13 -38.35 -23.53
CA PRO A 22 8.24 -37.39 -24.19
C PRO A 22 7.80 -37.72 -25.64
N MET A 23 6.73 -37.02 -26.11
CA MET A 23 6.47 -36.42 -27.45
C MET A 23 5.04 -36.69 -28.00
N PRO A 24 4.49 -35.92 -28.99
CA PRO A 24 4.85 -34.58 -29.51
C PRO A 24 3.64 -33.59 -29.58
N THR A 25 3.96 -32.36 -29.97
CA THR A 25 3.20 -31.11 -29.89
C THR A 25 2.49 -30.71 -31.19
N ARG A 26 1.48 -29.81 -31.11
CA ARG A 26 1.11 -28.85 -32.17
C ARG A 26 0.69 -27.51 -31.55
N ASN A 27 1.01 -26.43 -32.27
CA ASN A 27 1.47 -25.10 -31.82
C ASN A 27 0.37 -23.99 -31.94
N PRO A 28 0.69 -22.68 -31.83
CA PRO A 28 0.43 -21.69 -30.76
C PRO A 28 -0.78 -20.74 -31.07
N THR A 29 -1.28 -19.80 -30.24
CA THR A 29 -0.74 -18.44 -29.98
C THR A 29 -1.72 -17.65 -29.07
N ASN A 30 -1.19 -16.85 -28.12
CA ASN A 30 -1.74 -15.66 -27.41
C ASN A 30 -1.35 -15.68 -25.92
N GLN A 31 -0.31 -14.89 -25.58
CA GLN A 31 0.25 -14.76 -24.24
C GLN A 31 -0.26 -13.47 -23.55
N PHE A 32 -0.51 -13.54 -22.25
CA PHE A 32 -0.61 -12.38 -21.36
C PHE A 32 0.26 -12.61 -20.11
N LEU A 33 1.02 -11.58 -19.72
CA LEU A 33 1.84 -11.51 -18.51
C LEU A 33 0.98 -11.18 -17.28
N ILE A 34 1.21 -11.89 -16.17
CA ILE A 34 0.55 -11.64 -14.87
C ILE A 34 1.62 -11.21 -13.86
N ASN A 35 1.44 -10.04 -13.23
CA ASN A 35 2.26 -9.57 -12.12
C ASN A 35 1.51 -9.78 -10.78
N ALA A 36 2.25 -10.26 -9.78
CA ALA A 36 1.76 -10.61 -8.46
C ALA A 36 1.48 -9.36 -7.60
N ARG A 37 0.19 -9.14 -7.27
CA ARG A 37 -0.29 -8.74 -5.93
C ARG A 37 -1.80 -8.47 -5.84
N ASN A 38 -2.51 -8.43 -6.95
CA ASN A 38 -3.97 -8.38 -6.99
C ASN A 38 -4.42 -9.35 -8.08
N PHE A 39 -5.49 -10.10 -7.86
CA PHE A 39 -6.13 -10.87 -8.92
C PHE A 39 -6.73 -9.88 -9.95
N LEU A 40 -5.89 -9.38 -10.87
CA LEU A 40 -6.28 -8.57 -12.01
C LEU A 40 -6.85 -9.53 -13.07
N LEU A 41 -8.13 -9.36 -13.42
CA LEU A 41 -8.78 -10.08 -14.52
C LEU A 41 -9.39 -9.07 -15.50
N THR A 42 -8.80 -9.01 -16.68
CA THR A 42 -9.33 -8.30 -17.85
C THR A 42 -10.32 -9.22 -18.58
N LEU A 43 -11.57 -8.78 -18.77
CA LEU A 43 -12.59 -9.53 -19.51
C LEU A 43 -12.72 -8.97 -20.95
N GLY A 44 -12.19 -9.71 -21.94
CA GLY A 44 -12.37 -9.43 -23.36
C GLY A 44 -13.51 -10.27 -23.97
N GLN A 45 -14.35 -9.66 -24.82
CA GLN A 45 -15.58 -10.29 -25.37
C GLN A 45 -15.33 -11.41 -26.39
N ASN A 46 -16.08 -12.51 -26.29
CA ASN A 46 -17.18 -12.83 -27.22
C ASN A 46 -18.00 -14.05 -26.74
N GLN A 47 -19.34 -13.90 -26.78
CA GLN A 47 -20.41 -14.85 -26.43
C GLN A 47 -20.59 -15.19 -24.94
N LYS A 48 -21.86 -15.15 -24.47
CA LYS A 48 -22.40 -15.63 -23.17
C LYS A 48 -21.33 -16.24 -22.25
N SER A 49 -20.50 -15.40 -21.65
CA SER A 49 -19.29 -15.87 -20.99
C SER A 49 -19.61 -16.24 -19.56
N LEU A 50 -19.77 -17.54 -19.29
CA LEU A 50 -19.63 -18.07 -17.94
C LEU A 50 -18.18 -17.85 -17.50
N THR A 51 -17.93 -17.00 -16.50
CA THR A 51 -16.59 -16.83 -15.94
C THR A 51 -16.50 -17.54 -14.58
N TYR A 52 -15.64 -18.55 -14.51
CA TYR A 52 -15.33 -19.30 -13.29
C TYR A 52 -14.10 -18.69 -12.62
N TYR A 53 -14.19 -18.34 -11.33
CA TYR A 53 -13.05 -17.90 -10.53
C TYR A 53 -12.61 -19.06 -9.64
N LYS A 54 -11.34 -19.44 -9.76
CA LYS A 54 -10.74 -20.63 -9.17
C LYS A 54 -9.67 -20.25 -8.15
N VAL A 55 -9.63 -20.96 -7.03
CA VAL A 55 -8.49 -20.99 -6.11
C VAL A 55 -7.83 -22.36 -6.18
N SER A 56 -7.11 -22.60 -7.27
CA SER A 56 -6.11 -23.65 -7.41
C SER A 56 -5.20 -23.30 -8.60
N THR A 57 -3.91 -23.25 -8.33
CA THR A 57 -2.86 -23.27 -9.36
C THR A 57 -1.81 -24.26 -8.88
N TYR A 58 -1.69 -25.40 -9.57
CA TYR A 58 -0.38 -25.81 -10.04
C TYR A 58 -0.43 -25.79 -11.57
N LEU A 59 0.65 -25.28 -12.15
CA LEU A 59 0.81 -24.93 -13.55
C LEU A 59 0.33 -26.03 -14.51
N THR A 60 -0.58 -25.69 -15.42
CA THR A 60 -0.73 -26.44 -16.68
C THR A 60 0.56 -26.28 -17.48
N LYS A 61 1.26 -27.38 -17.72
CA LYS A 61 2.49 -27.48 -18.52
C LYS A 61 2.33 -26.83 -19.89
N TRP A 62 2.75 -25.57 -20.03
CA TRP A 62 3.45 -25.00 -21.18
C TRP A 62 4.29 -23.82 -20.65
N TYR A 63 5.56 -23.73 -21.07
CA TYR A 63 6.63 -22.80 -20.62
C TYR A 63 7.49 -23.24 -19.41
N THR A 64 8.33 -24.24 -19.63
CA THR A 64 9.59 -24.42 -18.87
C THR A 64 10.72 -23.66 -19.57
N SER A 65 11.13 -22.50 -19.04
CA SER A 65 12.52 -22.00 -19.14
C SER A 65 12.86 -20.79 -18.25
N LEU A 66 11.93 -20.08 -17.62
CA LEU A 66 12.28 -18.83 -16.90
C LEU A 66 11.61 -18.60 -15.53
N ILE A 67 10.81 -19.54 -15.03
CA ILE A 67 10.12 -19.40 -13.74
C ILE A 67 10.49 -20.56 -12.81
N SER A 68 11.78 -20.82 -12.60
CA SER A 68 12.24 -21.69 -11.51
C SER A 68 12.89 -20.92 -10.36
N THR A 69 12.88 -19.59 -10.40
CA THR A 69 13.55 -18.75 -9.39
C THR A 69 12.62 -17.80 -8.63
N TYR A 70 11.30 -17.82 -8.87
CA TYR A 70 10.34 -16.90 -8.24
C TYR A 70 9.05 -17.56 -7.70
N LEU A 71 9.03 -18.87 -7.48
CA LEU A 71 7.82 -19.61 -7.08
C LEU A 71 7.81 -19.98 -5.59
N ASP A 72 8.06 -18.98 -4.74
CA ASP A 72 7.81 -19.04 -3.29
C ASP A 72 7.05 -17.79 -2.80
N ILE A 73 6.13 -17.27 -3.64
CA ILE A 73 5.36 -16.06 -3.32
C ILE A 73 4.02 -16.45 -2.66
N GLY A 74 4.10 -16.73 -1.35
CA GLY A 74 3.07 -16.47 -0.33
C GLY A 74 1.67 -17.07 -0.48
N ILE A 75 1.50 -18.35 -0.12
CA ILE A 75 0.18 -18.86 0.30
C ILE A 75 -0.14 -18.20 1.65
N THR A 76 -1.04 -17.22 1.66
CA THR A 76 -1.43 -16.56 2.92
C THR A 76 -2.56 -17.36 3.58
N ARG A 77 -2.27 -17.95 4.74
CA ARG A 77 -3.23 -18.62 5.62
C ARG A 77 -3.32 -17.87 6.94
N THR A 78 -4.46 -17.27 7.23
CA THR A 78 -4.68 -16.52 8.47
C THR A 78 -5.89 -17.05 9.22
N ARG A 79 -5.89 -16.91 10.55
CA ARG A 79 -7.03 -17.31 11.39
C ARG A 79 -7.77 -16.07 11.86
N ARG A 80 -9.10 -16.10 11.82
CA ARG A 80 -9.96 -15.03 12.35
C ARG A 80 -11.18 -15.58 13.06
N VAL A 81 -11.86 -14.76 13.85
CA VAL A 81 -13.07 -15.18 14.60
C VAL A 81 -14.32 -14.88 13.78
N GLU A 82 -14.29 -13.80 13.01
CA GLU A 82 -15.39 -13.27 12.23
C GLU A 82 -15.77 -14.22 11.09
N ALA A 83 -17.08 -14.44 10.94
CA ALA A 83 -17.62 -15.19 9.81
C ALA A 83 -17.34 -14.48 8.48
N ALA A 84 -17.55 -15.21 7.38
CA ALA A 84 -17.52 -14.62 6.05
C ALA A 84 -18.61 -13.55 5.92
N SER A 85 -18.21 -12.40 5.38
CA SER A 85 -19.03 -11.19 5.23
C SER A 85 -19.90 -11.22 3.98
N SER A 86 -19.49 -11.92 2.92
CA SER A 86 -20.30 -12.01 1.69
C SER A 86 -21.22 -13.22 1.70
N TYR A 87 -20.75 -14.37 2.17
CA TYR A 87 -21.55 -15.59 2.21
C TYR A 87 -20.99 -16.66 3.13
N SER A 88 -21.87 -17.39 3.80
CA SER A 88 -21.54 -18.57 4.59
C SER A 88 -22.43 -19.74 4.17
N LEU A 89 -21.83 -20.91 4.01
CA LEU A 89 -22.49 -22.16 3.65
C LEU A 89 -22.12 -23.23 4.65
N LYS A 90 -23.12 -23.83 5.29
CA LYS A 90 -22.94 -25.02 6.11
C LYS A 90 -23.42 -26.24 5.35
N LEU A 91 -22.51 -27.17 5.07
CA LEU A 91 -22.85 -28.51 4.61
C LEU A 91 -23.21 -29.38 5.82
N VAL A 92 -24.24 -30.20 5.63
CA VAL A 92 -24.71 -31.24 6.57
C VAL A 92 -24.85 -32.52 5.77
N GLY A 93 -24.38 -33.65 6.30
CA GLY A 93 -24.37 -34.91 5.54
C GLY A 93 -23.17 -35.03 4.60
N LEU A 94 -21.98 -34.54 4.99
CA LEU A 94 -20.78 -34.58 4.14
C LEU A 94 -20.42 -36.03 3.73
N SER A 95 -20.71 -36.99 4.59
CA SER A 95 -20.50 -38.42 4.39
C SER A 95 -21.30 -39.02 3.22
N GLU A 96 -22.43 -38.40 2.84
CA GLU A 96 -23.28 -38.85 1.73
C GLU A 96 -22.68 -38.54 0.35
N ILE A 97 -21.66 -37.67 0.27
CA ILE A 97 -21.04 -37.28 -0.98
C ILE A 97 -20.02 -38.36 -1.41
N LYS A 98 -20.49 -39.30 -2.24
CA LYS A 98 -19.70 -40.44 -2.76
C LYS A 98 -19.04 -40.13 -4.10
N ALA A 99 -17.84 -40.70 -4.30
CA ALA A 99 -17.04 -40.57 -5.53
C ALA A 99 -17.72 -41.13 -6.79
N GLU A 100 -18.64 -42.07 -6.61
CA GLU A 100 -19.40 -42.73 -7.67
C GLU A 100 -20.60 -41.90 -8.18
N SER A 101 -20.87 -40.74 -7.57
CA SER A 101 -21.96 -39.88 -8.00
C SER A 101 -21.59 -39.10 -9.27
N ASN A 102 -22.49 -39.09 -10.26
CA ASN A 102 -22.35 -38.26 -11.46
C ASN A 102 -22.50 -36.75 -11.15
N VAL A 103 -22.88 -36.40 -9.93
CA VAL A 103 -23.06 -35.02 -9.45
C VAL A 103 -21.74 -34.53 -8.85
N ARG A 104 -20.82 -34.12 -9.73
CA ARG A 104 -19.47 -33.67 -9.33
C ARG A 104 -19.42 -32.27 -8.74
N SER A 105 -20.52 -31.50 -8.84
CA SER A 105 -20.59 -30.14 -8.31
C SER A 105 -21.93 -29.82 -7.68
N TYR A 106 -21.91 -29.16 -6.52
CA TYR A 106 -23.09 -28.53 -5.92
C TYR A 106 -23.12 -27.06 -6.31
N LEU A 107 -24.25 -26.61 -6.87
CA LEU A 107 -24.50 -25.22 -7.24
C LEU A 107 -25.47 -24.59 -6.23
N ASN A 108 -25.03 -23.60 -5.48
CA ASN A 108 -25.95 -22.76 -4.71
C ASN A 108 -26.36 -21.53 -5.51
N GLN A 109 -27.61 -21.11 -5.38
CA GLN A 109 -28.14 -19.87 -5.92
C GLN A 109 -27.99 -18.77 -4.88
N MET A 110 -26.84 -18.09 -4.88
CA MET A 110 -26.64 -16.88 -4.09
C MET A 110 -26.95 -15.64 -4.95
N TYR A 111 -27.75 -14.73 -4.40
CA TYR A 111 -27.96 -13.42 -5.01
C TYR A 111 -27.22 -12.38 -4.17
N LEU A 112 -26.07 -11.93 -4.65
CA LEU A 112 -25.39 -10.76 -4.07
C LEU A 112 -25.31 -9.67 -5.13
N LEU A 113 -25.93 -8.53 -4.85
CA LEU A 113 -25.92 -7.38 -5.76
C LEU A 113 -24.57 -6.67 -5.67
N LEU A 114 -23.94 -6.47 -6.83
CA LEU A 114 -22.76 -5.63 -6.96
C LEU A 114 -23.12 -4.30 -7.60
N GLN A 115 -22.73 -3.23 -6.92
CA GLN A 115 -22.77 -1.88 -7.44
C GLN A 115 -21.39 -1.58 -8.04
N GLY A 116 -21.26 -1.72 -9.35
CA GLY A 116 -20.13 -1.16 -10.08
C GLY A 116 -20.34 0.34 -10.25
N ILE A 117 -19.30 1.15 -9.99
CA ILE A 117 -19.34 2.58 -10.29
C ILE A 117 -18.58 2.78 -11.60
N ASN A 118 -19.28 3.25 -12.63
CA ASN A 118 -18.66 3.96 -13.74
C ASN A 118 -19.57 5.13 -14.12
N GLY A 119 -19.09 6.37 -13.96
CA GLY A 119 -19.70 7.59 -14.49
C GLY A 119 -21.23 7.76 -14.30
N TYR A 120 -21.78 7.48 -13.11
CA TYR A 120 -23.18 7.77 -12.72
C TYR A 120 -24.31 6.87 -13.29
N LYS A 121 -24.04 5.62 -13.71
CA LYS A 121 -25.14 4.66 -13.94
C LYS A 121 -25.01 3.39 -13.11
N LEU A 122 -26.07 3.12 -12.33
CA LEU A 122 -26.31 1.87 -11.62
C LEU A 122 -26.31 0.71 -12.62
N LEU A 123 -25.20 -0.01 -12.65
CA LEU A 123 -25.06 -1.18 -13.50
C LEU A 123 -25.24 -2.39 -12.57
N LYS A 124 -26.42 -3.02 -12.66
CA LYS A 124 -26.82 -4.21 -11.89
C LYS A 124 -26.11 -5.44 -12.48
N ILE A 125 -24.79 -5.57 -12.24
CA ILE A 125 -23.95 -6.36 -13.15
C ILE A 125 -23.90 -7.85 -12.82
N ILE A 126 -23.89 -8.34 -11.58
CA ILE A 126 -23.43 -9.75 -11.35
C ILE A 126 -24.33 -10.56 -10.42
N SER A 127 -24.81 -11.73 -10.85
CA SER A 127 -25.26 -12.82 -9.95
C SER A 127 -24.09 -13.76 -9.64
N ARG A 128 -23.99 -14.22 -8.39
CA ARG A 128 -22.84 -15.00 -7.91
C ARG A 128 -23.28 -16.40 -7.54
N ARG A 129 -22.67 -17.44 -8.09
CA ARG A 129 -22.92 -18.81 -7.63
C ARG A 129 -21.68 -19.35 -6.96
N LEU A 130 -21.84 -19.90 -5.76
CA LEU A 130 -20.80 -20.73 -5.18
C LEU A 130 -20.93 -22.12 -5.79
N ILE A 131 -19.84 -22.60 -6.37
CA ILE A 131 -19.74 -23.94 -6.91
C ILE A 131 -18.80 -24.72 -6.01
N LEU A 132 -19.29 -25.81 -5.46
CA LEU A 132 -18.49 -26.72 -4.66
C LEU A 132 -18.17 -27.96 -5.47
N TYR A 133 -16.92 -28.41 -5.39
CA TYR A 133 -16.47 -29.73 -5.82
C TYR A 133 -15.94 -30.44 -4.57
N PRO A 134 -16.83 -31.15 -3.84
CA PRO A 134 -16.49 -31.69 -2.53
C PRO A 134 -15.46 -32.80 -2.56
N LEU A 135 -15.18 -33.35 -3.75
CA LEU A 135 -14.17 -34.39 -3.99
C LEU A 135 -13.04 -33.90 -4.90
N GLY A 136 -13.01 -32.60 -5.18
CA GLY A 136 -12.04 -32.00 -6.10
C GLY A 136 -12.51 -31.96 -7.55
N ASN A 137 -11.81 -31.15 -8.34
CA ASN A 137 -12.02 -31.03 -9.77
C ASN A 137 -10.78 -31.53 -10.52
N ASP A 138 -10.82 -32.78 -10.97
CA ASP A 138 -9.67 -33.41 -11.63
C ASP A 138 -9.21 -32.65 -12.88
N ASN A 139 -10.15 -32.01 -13.59
CA ASN A 139 -9.88 -31.25 -14.82
C ASN A 139 -9.00 -30.03 -14.59
N ASP A 140 -8.81 -29.60 -13.35
CA ASP A 140 -8.01 -28.43 -13.01
C ASP A 140 -6.92 -28.73 -11.96
N GLY A 141 -6.62 -30.00 -11.73
CA GLY A 141 -5.61 -30.44 -10.76
C GLY A 141 -6.06 -30.34 -9.31
N GLY A 142 -7.35 -30.13 -9.05
CA GLY A 142 -7.94 -30.15 -7.70
C GLY A 142 -8.15 -31.54 -7.10
N LYS A 143 -7.49 -32.57 -7.64
CA LYS A 143 -7.56 -33.93 -7.12
C LYS A 143 -7.15 -33.95 -5.64
N ASP A 144 -7.87 -34.73 -4.84
CA ASP A 144 -7.65 -34.88 -3.39
C ASP A 144 -7.87 -33.61 -2.55
N HIS A 145 -8.43 -32.55 -3.13
CA HIS A 145 -8.74 -31.29 -2.45
C HIS A 145 -10.22 -30.98 -2.47
N PHE A 146 -10.75 -30.39 -1.39
CA PHE A 146 -12.07 -29.76 -1.45
C PHE A 146 -11.93 -28.47 -2.23
N SER A 147 -12.62 -28.37 -3.37
CA SER A 147 -12.49 -27.22 -4.26
C SER A 147 -13.76 -26.36 -4.23
N ILE A 148 -13.56 -25.05 -4.15
CA ILE A 148 -14.62 -24.04 -4.04
C ILE A 148 -14.36 -22.95 -5.08
N TYR A 149 -15.42 -22.58 -5.80
CA TYR A 149 -15.33 -21.62 -6.90
C TYR A 149 -16.44 -20.61 -6.75
N VAL A 150 -16.13 -19.37 -7.12
CA VAL A 150 -17.15 -18.34 -7.31
C VAL A 150 -17.35 -18.19 -8.80
N ARG A 151 -18.57 -18.40 -9.25
CA ARG A 151 -18.99 -18.07 -10.62
C ARG A 151 -19.64 -16.71 -10.60
N LEU A 152 -19.13 -15.80 -11.43
CA LEU A 152 -19.75 -14.50 -11.67
C LEU A 152 -20.51 -14.58 -12.98
N GLU A 153 -21.79 -14.21 -12.96
CA GLU A 153 -22.64 -14.17 -14.16
C GLU A 153 -23.12 -12.75 -14.38
N THR A 154 -22.89 -12.21 -15.57
CA THR A 154 -23.37 -10.87 -15.90
C THR A 154 -24.87 -10.89 -16.21
N LEU A 155 -25.68 -10.06 -15.56
CA LEU A 155 -27.12 -9.90 -15.83
C LEU A 155 -27.42 -8.89 -16.96
N VAL A 156 -26.38 -8.29 -17.54
CA VAL A 156 -26.48 -7.27 -18.60
C VAL A 156 -25.80 -7.78 -19.85
N SER A 157 -26.50 -7.77 -20.97
CA SER A 157 -25.99 -8.26 -22.27
C SER A 157 -25.01 -7.29 -22.95
N ASN A 158 -25.05 -6.00 -22.60
CA ASN A 158 -24.33 -4.94 -23.30
C ASN A 158 -23.32 -4.23 -22.38
N LEU A 159 -22.27 -4.93 -21.98
CA LEU A 159 -21.13 -4.31 -21.28
C LEU A 159 -20.31 -3.45 -22.25
N PRO A 160 -19.79 -2.29 -21.82
CA PRO A 160 -18.90 -1.46 -22.64
C PRO A 160 -17.67 -2.27 -23.11
N LYS A 161 -17.12 -1.90 -24.28
CA LYS A 161 -15.80 -2.40 -24.69
C LYS A 161 -14.77 -2.02 -23.62
N ASN A 162 -13.92 -2.97 -23.24
CA ASN A 162 -12.86 -2.83 -22.22
C ASN A 162 -13.35 -2.60 -20.78
N TRP A 163 -14.51 -3.14 -20.40
CA TRP A 163 -14.91 -3.14 -18.99
C TRP A 163 -14.03 -4.09 -18.16
N GLU A 164 -13.65 -3.65 -16.97
CA GLU A 164 -12.91 -4.47 -16.00
C GLU A 164 -13.54 -4.32 -14.61
N ILE A 165 -13.49 -5.38 -13.81
CA ILE A 165 -13.80 -5.32 -12.38
C ILE A 165 -12.64 -5.94 -11.63
N GLN A 166 -12.10 -5.19 -10.67
CA GLN A 166 -11.13 -5.71 -9.72
C GLN A 166 -11.86 -6.24 -8.50
N VAL A 167 -11.50 -7.44 -8.05
CA VAL A 167 -12.10 -8.09 -6.87
C VAL A 167 -11.01 -8.60 -5.93
N ASP A 168 -11.19 -8.39 -4.64
CA ASP A 168 -10.48 -9.12 -3.59
C ASP A 168 -11.38 -10.27 -3.13
N MET A 169 -10.85 -11.50 -3.17
CA MET A 169 -11.57 -12.71 -2.80
C MET A 169 -10.80 -13.51 -1.76
N LYS A 170 -11.50 -13.92 -0.70
CA LYS A 170 -10.93 -14.74 0.37
C LYS A 170 -11.90 -15.87 0.68
N PHE A 171 -11.39 -17.09 0.73
CA PHE A 171 -12.18 -18.27 1.07
C PHE A 171 -11.93 -18.66 2.51
N LEU A 172 -12.99 -19.11 3.19
CA LEU A 172 -12.96 -19.38 4.61
C LEU A 172 -13.48 -20.77 4.90
N VAL A 173 -12.83 -21.47 5.83
CA VAL A 173 -13.31 -22.74 6.39
C VAL A 173 -13.33 -22.64 7.92
N PHE A 174 -14.47 -22.95 8.51
CA PHE A 174 -14.65 -22.85 9.95
C PHE A 174 -14.06 -24.06 10.66
N ASN A 175 -13.16 -23.80 11.61
CA ASN A 175 -12.68 -24.80 12.54
C ASN A 175 -13.59 -24.81 13.78
N GLN A 176 -14.34 -25.89 13.95
CA GLN A 176 -15.32 -26.06 15.01
C GLN A 176 -14.67 -26.32 16.38
N ASN A 177 -13.45 -26.84 16.42
CA ASN A 177 -12.71 -27.10 17.66
C ASN A 177 -12.16 -25.78 18.22
N HIS A 178 -11.53 -24.98 17.36
CA HIS A 178 -10.91 -23.72 17.74
C HIS A 178 -11.84 -22.49 17.68
N LYS A 179 -13.07 -22.66 17.17
CA LYS A 179 -14.06 -21.59 16.96
C LYS A 179 -13.51 -20.41 16.14
N LYS A 180 -12.71 -20.73 15.12
CA LYS A 180 -12.07 -19.74 14.23
C LYS A 180 -12.16 -20.19 12.79
N TYR A 181 -12.20 -19.23 11.87
CA TYR A 181 -12.08 -19.47 10.45
C TYR A 181 -10.61 -19.47 10.03
N LEU A 182 -10.22 -20.45 9.22
CA LEU A 182 -9.03 -20.38 8.40
C LEU A 182 -9.39 -19.64 7.10
N THR A 183 -8.68 -18.55 6.82
CA THR A 183 -8.82 -17.74 5.61
C THR A 183 -7.71 -18.13 4.63
N VAL A 184 -8.08 -18.37 3.38
CA VAL A 184 -7.22 -18.93 2.35
C VAL A 184 -7.41 -18.17 1.02
N GLN A 185 -6.29 -17.84 0.37
CA GLN A 185 -6.28 -17.17 -0.96
C GLN A 185 -5.79 -18.10 -2.09
N ALA A 186 -5.16 -19.23 -1.75
CA ALA A 186 -4.61 -20.24 -2.67
C ALA A 186 -4.72 -21.64 -2.01
N GLN A 187 -5.17 -22.67 -2.74
CA GLN A 187 -5.31 -24.07 -2.26
C GLN A 187 -6.14 -24.20 -0.97
N PHE A 188 -7.47 -24.31 -1.14
CA PHE A 188 -8.42 -24.16 -0.04
C PHE A 188 -8.19 -25.13 1.14
N ILE A 189 -8.44 -26.43 0.96
CA ILE A 189 -8.14 -27.45 1.98
C ILE A 189 -8.07 -28.84 1.34
N GLU A 190 -7.08 -29.64 1.75
CA GLU A 190 -6.98 -31.05 1.37
C GLU A 190 -8.14 -31.86 1.97
N LEU A 191 -8.62 -32.88 1.25
CA LEU A 191 -9.71 -33.73 1.72
C LEU A 191 -9.31 -34.52 2.98
N SER A 192 -8.07 -34.96 3.07
CA SER A 192 -7.49 -35.63 4.24
C SER A 192 -7.61 -34.72 5.48
N THR A 193 -7.15 -33.48 5.36
CA THR A 193 -7.21 -32.48 6.43
C THR A 193 -8.64 -32.11 6.80
N LEU A 194 -9.52 -31.94 5.81
CA LEU A 194 -10.92 -31.57 6.01
C LEU A 194 -11.69 -32.68 6.76
N LYS A 195 -11.51 -33.94 6.35
CA LYS A 195 -12.27 -35.10 6.85
C LYS A 195 -11.75 -35.64 8.18
N ASP A 196 -10.48 -35.41 8.51
CA ASP A 196 -9.96 -35.75 9.83
C ASP A 196 -10.59 -34.86 10.90
N GLN A 197 -11.43 -35.47 11.74
CA GLN A 197 -12.16 -34.79 12.81
C GLN A 197 -11.23 -34.11 13.82
N LYS A 198 -9.97 -34.57 13.97
CA LYS A 198 -8.98 -33.94 14.86
C LYS A 198 -8.65 -32.52 14.42
N ASN A 199 -8.66 -32.27 13.10
CA ASN A 199 -8.41 -30.94 12.54
C ASN A 199 -9.58 -29.99 12.75
N GLY A 200 -10.78 -30.50 13.08
CA GLY A 200 -11.92 -29.71 13.52
C GLY A 200 -12.72 -29.01 12.43
N TYR A 201 -12.42 -29.25 11.15
CA TYR A 201 -13.15 -28.63 10.04
C TYR A 201 -14.45 -29.36 9.69
N ALA A 202 -14.43 -30.70 9.67
CA ALA A 202 -15.63 -31.54 9.58
C ALA A 202 -15.90 -32.22 10.92
N VAL A 203 -16.92 -31.75 11.66
CA VAL A 203 -17.33 -32.31 12.96
C VAL A 203 -18.83 -32.58 12.93
N LYS A 204 -19.25 -33.74 13.46
CA LYS A 204 -20.65 -34.22 13.43
C LYS A 204 -21.26 -34.21 12.03
N ASP A 205 -20.47 -34.64 11.04
CA ASP A 205 -20.85 -34.67 9.62
C ASP A 205 -21.31 -33.31 9.05
N THR A 206 -20.79 -32.23 9.65
CA THR A 206 -21.03 -30.86 9.18
C THR A 206 -19.71 -30.15 8.91
N CYS A 207 -19.71 -29.29 7.90
CA CYS A 207 -18.60 -28.37 7.64
C CYS A 207 -19.15 -27.00 7.22
N THR A 208 -18.53 -25.92 7.68
CA THR A 208 -18.95 -24.56 7.32
C THR A 208 -17.85 -23.85 6.54
N PHE A 209 -18.23 -23.31 5.40
CA PHE A 209 -17.38 -22.55 4.51
C PHE A 209 -17.92 -21.15 4.34
N GLY A 210 -17.08 -20.24 3.87
CA GLY A 210 -17.54 -18.92 3.49
C GLY A 210 -16.63 -18.27 2.47
N VAL A 211 -17.09 -17.15 1.95
CA VAL A 211 -16.30 -16.33 1.04
C VAL A 211 -16.52 -14.86 1.37
N ASP A 212 -15.42 -14.10 1.38
CA ASP A 212 -15.44 -12.65 1.30
C ASP A 212 -15.14 -12.25 -0.13
N ILE A 213 -15.94 -11.34 -0.69
CA ILE A 213 -15.71 -10.80 -2.02
C ILE A 213 -15.95 -9.30 -1.96
N ALA A 214 -14.87 -8.53 -2.03
CA ALA A 214 -14.90 -7.08 -2.10
C ALA A 214 -14.63 -6.62 -3.54
N ILE A 215 -15.37 -5.62 -4.02
CA ILE A 215 -15.05 -4.93 -5.26
C ILE A 215 -14.00 -3.88 -4.94
N LEU A 216 -12.87 -3.93 -5.63
CA LEU A 216 -11.85 -2.91 -5.54
C LEU A 216 -12.21 -1.80 -6.51
N LYS A 217 -12.33 -0.58 -5.99
CA LYS A 217 -12.40 0.62 -6.83
C LYS A 217 -10.96 1.07 -7.09
N PRO A 218 -10.61 1.43 -8.33
CA PRO A 218 -9.33 2.08 -8.56
C PRO A 218 -9.24 3.34 -7.69
N ALA A 219 -8.03 3.67 -7.24
CA ALA A 219 -7.81 4.90 -6.51
C ALA A 219 -8.20 6.09 -7.40
N GLU A 220 -9.21 6.85 -6.96
CA GLU A 220 -9.73 8.03 -7.70
C GLU A 220 -8.68 9.14 -7.81
N LYS A 221 -7.77 9.19 -6.82
CA LYS A 221 -6.68 10.15 -6.75
C LYS A 221 -5.38 9.41 -6.52
N LEU A 222 -4.36 9.78 -7.29
CA LEU A 222 -2.98 9.36 -7.06
C LEU A 222 -2.19 10.57 -6.59
N GLU A 223 -1.67 10.50 -5.37
CA GLU A 223 -0.74 11.49 -4.84
C GLU A 223 0.70 10.99 -5.08
N THR A 224 1.51 11.83 -5.72
CA THR A 224 2.94 11.60 -5.91
C THR A 224 3.71 12.66 -5.13
N VAL A 225 4.62 12.22 -4.26
CA VAL A 225 5.52 13.11 -3.52
C VAL A 225 6.93 12.92 -4.08
N THR A 226 7.52 14.00 -4.59
CA THR A 226 8.88 14.02 -5.13
C THR A 226 9.77 14.88 -4.24
N PHE A 227 10.96 14.37 -3.90
CA PHE A 227 11.95 15.12 -3.12
C PHE A 227 12.96 15.75 -4.08
N LEU A 228 12.89 17.07 -4.20
CA LEU A 228 13.74 17.84 -5.10
C LEU A 228 14.94 18.38 -4.32
N HIS A 229 16.13 17.90 -4.67
CA HIS A 229 17.38 18.50 -4.22
C HIS A 229 17.61 19.83 -4.94
N ASN A 230 18.06 20.85 -4.20
CA ASN A 230 18.35 22.18 -4.73
C ASN A 230 17.23 22.73 -5.62
N PRO A 231 16.00 22.91 -5.07
CA PRO A 231 14.87 23.38 -5.86
C PRO A 231 15.14 24.75 -6.51
N PRO A 232 14.38 25.13 -7.55
CA PRO A 232 14.49 26.48 -8.13
C PRO A 232 14.36 27.56 -7.05
N ASN A 233 15.20 28.60 -7.15
CA ASN A 233 15.27 29.69 -6.17
C ASN A 233 15.56 29.22 -4.74
N ASN A 234 16.38 28.18 -4.57
CA ASN A 234 16.68 27.62 -3.25
C ASN A 234 17.42 28.57 -2.30
N LYS A 235 18.00 29.67 -2.77
CA LYS A 235 18.75 30.62 -1.94
C LYS A 235 18.02 31.92 -1.76
N PHE A 236 17.91 32.37 -0.52
CA PHE A 236 17.40 33.69 -0.17
C PHE A 236 18.36 34.38 0.79
N THR A 237 18.58 35.68 0.59
CA THR A 237 19.46 36.51 1.44
C THR A 237 18.66 37.69 1.96
N TRP A 238 18.67 37.88 3.28
CA TRP A 238 18.02 39.00 3.94
C TRP A 238 19.04 39.85 4.68
N LYS A 239 19.17 41.12 4.27
CA LYS A 239 19.96 42.13 4.98
C LYS A 239 19.04 42.94 5.88
N ILE A 240 19.33 42.95 7.18
CA ILE A 240 18.53 43.65 8.18
C ILE A 240 19.33 44.85 8.65
N PHE A 241 18.90 46.04 8.25
CA PHE A 241 19.48 47.32 8.66
C PHE A 241 18.92 47.77 10.00
N HIS A 242 19.68 48.59 10.72
CA HIS A 242 19.29 49.14 12.02
C HIS A 242 18.86 48.05 13.02
N PHE A 243 19.62 46.94 13.08
CA PHE A 243 19.25 45.74 13.84
C PHE A 243 19.02 46.05 15.33
N SER A 244 19.76 47.01 15.88
CA SER A 244 19.58 47.49 17.25
C SER A 244 18.14 47.93 17.59
N ASN A 245 17.40 48.46 16.62
CA ASN A 245 16.01 48.91 16.79
C ASN A 245 15.01 47.74 16.95
N LEU A 246 15.40 46.52 16.59
CA LEU A 246 14.54 45.34 16.68
C LEU A 246 14.54 44.70 18.07
N SER A 247 15.32 45.26 18.98
CA SER A 247 15.61 44.64 20.27
C SER A 247 14.43 44.58 21.25
N ASP A 248 13.37 45.36 21.00
CA ASP A 248 12.11 45.36 21.76
C ASP A 248 10.99 44.58 21.06
N GLN A 249 11.23 44.08 19.84
CA GLN A 249 10.24 43.30 19.09
C GLN A 249 10.32 41.82 19.47
N GLU A 250 9.16 41.16 19.63
CA GLU A 250 9.10 39.72 19.86
C GLU A 250 9.73 38.96 18.67
N PHE A 251 9.36 39.37 17.46
CA PHE A 251 9.92 38.86 16.22
C PHE A 251 9.73 39.82 15.04
N VAL A 252 10.53 39.63 14.00
CA VAL A 252 10.36 40.25 12.68
C VAL A 252 10.23 39.20 11.59
N LEU A 253 9.53 39.55 10.52
CA LEU A 253 9.36 38.72 9.32
C LEU A 253 10.00 39.39 8.12
N SER A 254 10.64 38.59 7.27
CA SER A 254 11.12 39.05 5.96
C SER A 254 9.98 39.24 4.97
N ASP A 255 10.32 39.81 3.81
CA ASP A 255 9.53 39.67 2.59
C ASP A 255 9.40 38.19 2.20
N GLN A 256 8.33 37.88 1.46
CA GLN A 256 8.13 36.53 0.94
C GLN A 256 9.14 36.21 -0.15
N PHE A 257 9.67 34.99 -0.14
CA PHE A 257 10.51 34.46 -1.22
C PHE A 257 9.97 33.11 -1.68
N LEU A 258 10.09 32.84 -2.98
CA LEU A 258 9.69 31.58 -3.58
C LEU A 258 10.87 30.61 -3.52
N ALA A 259 10.64 29.39 -3.02
CA ALA A 259 11.57 28.28 -3.18
C ALA A 259 10.79 27.02 -3.59
N GLY A 260 11.20 26.40 -4.69
CA GLY A 260 10.40 25.35 -5.33
C GLY A 260 9.04 25.89 -5.77
N GLN A 261 7.96 25.34 -5.21
CA GLN A 261 6.58 25.71 -5.53
C GLN A 261 5.85 26.39 -4.37
N ARG A 262 6.60 26.89 -3.37
CA ARG A 262 6.04 27.44 -2.15
C ARG A 262 6.72 28.74 -1.76
N TYR A 263 5.92 29.68 -1.28
CA TYR A 263 6.41 30.91 -0.68
C TYR A 263 6.81 30.67 0.78
N TRP A 264 7.85 31.38 1.20
CA TRP A 264 8.46 31.29 2.52
C TRP A 264 8.74 32.68 3.05
N LYS A 265 8.84 32.80 4.38
CA LYS A 265 9.42 33.96 5.05
C LYS A 265 10.50 33.49 6.02
N ILE A 266 11.44 34.37 6.35
CA ILE A 266 12.31 34.20 7.51
C ILE A 266 11.66 34.93 8.69
N ARG A 267 11.54 34.26 9.82
CA ARG A 267 11.27 34.88 11.13
C ARG A 267 12.58 35.02 11.90
N VAL A 268 12.82 36.19 12.46
CA VAL A 268 13.93 36.42 13.40
C VAL A 268 13.35 36.84 14.74
N ASP A 269 13.79 36.15 15.80
CA ASP A 269 13.55 36.54 17.20
C ASP A 269 14.83 37.23 17.71
N PRO A 270 14.90 38.57 17.77
CA PRO A 270 16.17 39.29 18.01
C PRO A 270 16.73 39.09 19.42
N LYS A 271 15.87 38.84 20.42
CA LYS A 271 16.22 38.57 21.82
C LYS A 271 15.35 37.46 22.40
N ARG A 272 15.53 36.22 21.94
CA ARG A 272 14.83 35.08 22.54
C ARG A 272 15.42 34.80 23.93
N GLU A 273 14.60 34.99 24.98
CA GLU A 273 14.92 34.68 26.39
C GLU A 273 16.32 35.17 26.87
N ARG A 274 16.82 36.27 26.26
CA ARG A 274 18.14 36.87 26.51
C ARG A 274 19.37 36.00 26.16
N GLU A 275 19.21 34.87 25.46
CA GLU A 275 20.34 33.97 25.16
C GLU A 275 20.95 34.14 23.75
N GLY A 276 20.20 34.69 22.80
CA GLY A 276 20.69 34.85 21.42
C GLY A 276 19.63 35.28 20.42
N VAL A 277 19.97 35.15 19.13
CA VAL A 277 19.07 35.42 17.99
C VAL A 277 18.52 34.09 17.47
N GLY A 278 17.19 33.96 17.47
CA GLY A 278 16.49 32.82 16.86
C GLY A 278 16.15 33.11 15.41
N VAL A 279 16.27 32.11 14.53
CA VAL A 279 15.97 32.25 13.10
C VAL A 279 15.20 31.03 12.61
N TYR A 280 14.08 31.27 11.92
CA TYR A 280 13.15 30.23 11.47
C TYR A 280 12.70 30.47 10.04
N ILE A 281 12.45 29.40 9.31
CA ILE A 281 11.69 29.44 8.06
C ILE A 281 10.21 29.28 8.39
N VAL A 282 9.38 30.12 7.80
CA VAL A 282 7.93 30.12 8.01
C VAL A 282 7.27 29.78 6.67
N PRO A 283 6.47 28.69 6.62
CA PRO A 283 5.78 28.32 5.40
C PRO A 283 4.71 29.36 5.07
N GLN A 284 4.53 29.70 3.80
CA GLN A 284 3.42 30.52 3.31
C GLN A 284 2.59 29.70 2.32
N THR A 285 1.90 30.37 1.40
CA THR A 285 1.09 29.76 0.35
C THR A 285 1.94 29.02 -0.69
N HIS A 286 1.32 28.08 -1.39
CA HIS A 286 1.88 27.49 -2.61
C HIS A 286 1.59 28.37 -3.81
N LEU A 287 2.30 28.15 -4.92
CA LEU A 287 1.92 28.71 -6.22
C LEU A 287 0.49 28.29 -6.60
N PRO A 288 -0.22 29.08 -7.44
CA PRO A 288 -1.51 28.68 -7.97
C PRO A 288 -1.44 27.30 -8.66
N ASN A 289 -2.50 26.51 -8.52
CA ASN A 289 -2.63 25.15 -9.09
C ASN A 289 -1.67 24.08 -8.51
N CYS A 290 -0.90 24.40 -7.47
CA CYS A 290 -0.15 23.40 -6.71
C CYS A 290 -1.04 22.72 -5.66
N ALA A 291 -0.74 21.45 -5.35
CA ALA A 291 -1.39 20.75 -4.26
C ALA A 291 -1.08 21.43 -2.92
N ILE A 292 -2.11 21.67 -2.10
CA ILE A 292 -1.93 22.19 -0.75
C ILE A 292 -1.57 20.99 0.15
N ALA A 293 -0.29 20.84 0.44
CA ALA A 293 0.24 19.77 1.26
C ALA A 293 1.24 20.30 2.30
N SER A 294 1.64 19.42 3.23
CA SER A 294 2.83 19.67 4.05
C SER A 294 4.08 19.63 3.16
N SER A 295 5.07 20.45 3.51
CA SER A 295 6.37 20.45 2.85
C SER A 295 7.39 19.83 3.78
N TYR A 296 7.98 18.71 3.36
CA TYR A 296 9.26 18.27 3.88
C TYR A 296 10.32 19.26 3.37
N VAL A 297 11.14 19.79 4.26
CA VAL A 297 12.19 20.73 3.91
C VAL A 297 13.44 20.41 4.70
N MET A 298 14.55 20.23 3.98
CA MET A 298 15.89 20.30 4.52
C MET A 298 16.49 21.63 4.10
N PHE A 299 16.95 22.43 5.06
CA PHE A 299 17.44 23.78 4.80
C PHE A 299 18.66 24.08 5.63
N LYS A 300 19.45 25.04 5.17
CA LYS A 300 20.60 25.59 5.86
C LYS A 300 20.35 27.06 6.16
N LEU A 301 20.43 27.43 7.43
CA LEU A 301 20.48 28.81 7.89
C LEU A 301 21.92 29.25 8.02
N LYS A 302 22.21 30.48 7.61
CA LYS A 302 23.53 31.09 7.76
C LYS A 302 23.42 32.53 8.23
N ILE A 303 24.22 32.91 9.21
CA ILE A 303 24.53 34.31 9.48
C ILE A 303 25.94 34.61 8.95
N ARG A 304 26.05 35.63 8.08
CA ARG A 304 27.33 35.99 7.49
C ARG A 304 28.18 36.76 8.47
N ASN A 305 29.40 36.28 8.65
CA ASN A 305 30.53 37.12 9.03
C ASN A 305 30.91 38.05 7.86
N GLN A 306 30.96 39.34 8.12
CA GLN A 306 31.14 40.39 7.13
C GLN A 306 32.59 40.88 7.01
N LEU A 307 33.53 40.33 7.80
CA LEU A 307 34.93 40.77 7.84
C LEU A 307 35.90 39.76 7.22
N ASN A 308 35.77 38.46 7.52
CA ASN A 308 36.78 37.46 7.14
C ASN A 308 36.19 36.15 6.59
N GLY A 309 34.87 36.07 6.38
CA GLY A 309 34.22 34.91 5.79
C GLY A 309 33.93 33.75 6.76
N ASN A 310 34.27 33.85 8.04
CA ASN A 310 33.98 32.82 9.06
C ASN A 310 32.49 32.84 9.48
N HIS A 311 31.62 32.39 8.60
CA HIS A 311 30.17 32.36 8.79
C HIS A 311 29.73 31.32 9.85
N ILE A 312 28.54 31.51 10.43
CA ILE A 312 27.89 30.47 11.24
C ILE A 312 26.77 29.87 10.42
N GLU A 313 26.81 28.56 10.21
CA GLU A 313 25.84 27.79 9.45
C GLU A 313 25.20 26.70 10.31
N ARG A 314 23.91 26.43 10.11
CA ARG A 314 23.16 25.34 10.75
C ARG A 314 22.22 24.72 9.72
N THR A 315 22.25 23.40 9.62
CA THR A 315 21.33 22.63 8.78
C THR A 315 20.25 22.01 9.66
N ASP A 316 19.00 22.04 9.20
CA ASP A 316 17.88 21.43 9.89
C ASP A 316 16.90 20.79 8.90
N ILE A 317 16.01 19.93 9.41
CA ILE A 317 15.01 19.20 8.64
C ILE A 317 13.67 19.30 9.36
N CYS A 318 12.62 19.62 8.61
CA CYS A 318 11.28 19.74 9.16
C CYS A 318 10.19 19.31 8.17
N ASN A 319 9.01 19.04 8.73
CA ASN A 319 7.76 18.92 7.99
C ASN A 319 6.86 20.07 8.41
N LEU A 320 6.54 20.95 7.47
CA LEU A 320 5.80 22.18 7.74
C LEU A 320 4.47 22.19 6.98
N PHE A 321 3.36 22.39 7.69
CA PHE A 321 2.05 22.58 7.11
C PHE A 321 1.62 24.04 7.25
N LEU A 322 0.86 24.59 6.29
CA LEU A 322 0.31 25.93 6.48
C LEU A 322 -0.83 25.84 7.50
N SER A 323 -0.54 26.07 8.78
CA SER A 323 -1.57 26.18 9.82
C SER A 323 -1.65 27.63 10.32
N SER A 324 -2.85 28.04 10.72
CA SER A 324 -3.04 29.34 11.37
C SER A 324 -2.24 29.37 12.67
N GLY A 325 -1.24 30.24 12.74
CA GLY A 325 -0.39 30.39 13.93
C GLY A 325 0.91 29.58 13.92
N ASP A 326 1.25 28.89 12.82
CA ASP A 326 2.56 28.24 12.71
C ASP A 326 3.68 29.29 12.79
N ARG A 327 4.54 29.15 13.81
CA ARG A 327 5.66 30.07 14.06
C ARG A 327 6.90 29.72 13.22
N GLY A 328 6.81 28.68 12.38
CA GLY A 328 7.89 28.17 11.56
C GLY A 328 8.81 27.22 12.30
N HIS A 329 9.84 26.76 11.60
CA HIS A 329 10.85 25.85 12.12
C HIS A 329 12.25 26.39 11.86
N GLY A 330 13.18 26.17 12.78
CA GLY A 330 14.54 26.65 12.68
C GLY A 330 15.26 26.63 14.01
N VAL A 331 16.28 27.48 14.11
CA VAL A 331 17.27 27.42 15.18
C VAL A 331 16.98 28.49 16.23
N PRO A 332 16.56 28.12 17.46
CA PRO A 332 16.23 29.07 18.53
C PRO A 332 17.36 30.04 18.92
N LYS A 333 18.61 29.59 18.75
CA LYS A 333 19.82 30.33 19.10
C LYS A 333 20.87 30.10 18.02
N LEU A 334 20.73 30.77 16.88
CA LEU A 334 21.68 30.68 15.77
C LEU A 334 23.02 31.31 16.14
N ILE A 335 22.97 32.43 16.88
CA ILE A 335 24.14 33.15 17.41
C ILE A 335 23.81 33.70 18.80
N THR A 336 24.80 33.71 19.69
CA THR A 336 24.65 34.33 21.02
C THR A 336 24.72 35.84 20.92
N GLN A 337 24.10 36.57 21.87
CA GLN A 337 24.22 38.04 21.91
C GLN A 337 25.69 38.47 22.05
N LYS A 338 26.47 37.75 22.88
CA LYS A 338 27.90 37.99 23.07
C LYS A 338 28.66 37.94 21.75
N ASP A 339 28.44 36.89 20.97
CA ASP A 339 29.16 36.70 19.70
C ASP A 339 28.68 37.66 18.60
N LEU A 340 27.39 38.02 18.63
CA LEU A 340 26.82 38.96 17.67
C LEU A 340 27.41 40.37 17.83
N TYR A 341 27.51 40.85 19.08
CA TYR A 341 27.99 42.19 19.40
C TYR A 341 29.52 42.30 19.53
N ASP A 342 30.25 41.18 19.51
CA ASP A 342 31.72 41.19 19.43
C ASP A 342 32.15 41.67 18.04
N LYS A 343 32.62 42.93 17.97
CA LYS A 343 33.05 43.58 16.73
C LYS A 343 34.17 42.81 16.02
N SER A 344 35.01 42.07 16.75
CA SER A 344 36.09 41.26 16.16
C SER A 344 35.56 40.06 15.38
N LYS A 345 34.35 39.58 15.71
CA LYS A 345 33.67 38.47 15.04
C LYS A 345 32.88 38.89 13.81
N GLY A 346 32.62 40.18 13.61
CA GLY A 346 32.15 40.70 12.33
C GLY A 346 30.74 40.29 11.88
N PHE A 347 29.88 39.79 12.77
CA PHE A 347 28.50 39.40 12.42
C PHE A 347 27.56 40.61 12.33
N LEU A 348 27.74 41.61 13.20
CA LEU A 348 27.06 42.90 13.17
C LEU A 348 28.03 44.00 12.72
N VAL A 349 27.83 44.54 11.51
CA VAL A 349 28.67 45.61 10.94
C VAL A 349 27.77 46.75 10.50
N LYS A 350 28.09 47.99 10.92
CA LYS A 350 27.26 49.19 10.66
C LYS A 350 25.78 48.95 11.00
N ASP A 351 25.55 48.39 12.19
CA ASP A 351 24.23 47.99 12.71
C ASP A 351 23.40 47.14 11.73
N THR A 352 24.07 46.30 10.94
CA THR A 352 23.45 45.44 9.93
C THR A 352 23.87 44.00 10.12
N ILE A 353 22.91 43.08 10.07
CA ILE A 353 23.16 41.63 9.97
C ILE A 353 22.73 41.10 8.60
N ILE A 354 23.36 40.01 8.15
CA ILE A 354 23.00 39.36 6.88
C ILE A 354 22.71 37.89 7.16
N LEU A 355 21.47 37.50 6.90
CA LEU A 355 20.99 36.12 7.00
C LEU A 355 20.82 35.53 5.62
N GLU A 356 21.13 34.25 5.49
CA GLU A 356 20.87 33.46 4.29
C GLU A 356 20.17 32.16 4.64
N VAL A 357 19.27 31.75 3.75
CA VAL A 357 18.62 30.44 3.76
C VAL A 357 18.93 29.75 2.45
N GLU A 358 19.38 28.51 2.52
CA GLU A 358 19.52 27.62 1.38
C GLU A 358 18.64 26.39 1.58
N MET A 359 17.60 26.24 0.75
CA MET A 359 16.76 25.05 0.70
C MET A 359 17.54 23.93 -0.01
N LEU A 360 17.99 22.93 0.74
CA LEU A 360 18.80 21.84 0.22
C LEU A 360 17.93 20.74 -0.41
N CYS A 361 16.76 20.48 0.16
CA CYS A 361 15.77 19.55 -0.36
C CYS A 361 14.35 19.98 0.01
N MET A 362 13.40 19.85 -0.91
CA MET A 362 11.99 20.12 -0.65
C MET A 362 11.09 19.06 -1.27
N SER A 363 10.02 18.66 -0.58
CA SER A 363 8.97 17.85 -1.18
C SER A 363 8.08 18.68 -2.11
N GLN A 364 7.69 18.07 -3.22
CA GLN A 364 6.66 18.55 -4.12
C GLN A 364 5.57 17.48 -4.22
N THR A 365 4.33 17.88 -3.93
CA THR A 365 3.16 17.00 -4.05
C THR A 365 2.40 17.30 -5.33
N GLN A 366 2.08 16.25 -6.08
CA GLN A 366 1.18 16.29 -7.23
C GLN A 366 0.02 15.34 -7.00
N VAL A 367 -1.20 15.82 -7.22
CA VAL A 367 -2.41 15.01 -7.12
C VAL A 367 -3.00 14.88 -8.52
N ILE A 368 -3.01 13.66 -9.05
CA ILE A 368 -3.58 13.34 -10.36
C ILE A 368 -4.93 12.65 -10.11
N SER A 369 -6.01 13.26 -10.59
CA SER A 369 -7.32 12.60 -10.70
C SER A 369 -7.28 11.63 -11.87
N LYS A 370 -7.62 10.36 -11.63
CA LYS A 370 -7.62 9.31 -12.65
C LYS A 370 -8.96 9.17 -13.36
#